data_AF-A0A1A0QRH9-F1
#
_entry.id   AF-A0A1A0QRH9-F1
#
_cell.length_a   1.000
_cell.length_b   1.000
_cell.length_c   1.000
_cell.angle_alpha   90.00
_cell.angle_beta   90.00
_cell.angle_gamma   90.00
#
_symmetry.space_group_name_H-M   'P 1'
#
loop_
_entity.id
_entity.type
_entity.pdbx_description
1 polymer ?
#
loop_
_entity_poly.entity_id
_entity_poly.type
_entity_poly.pdbx_seq_one_letter_code
_entity_poly.pdbx_strand_id
1 'polypeptide(L)'
;MRDTDVVPHTGKEGAVADWSGGQFGVGGQSPAPGWPTTNPGFSPSPSPHFPDYPLATPPPVFGAPAGAPPPKRRKGMVIGLVAAAVVTVLALLAALAIVITRSDSGGSGAGGAGGESAQAAVVAYLEALARGDATTALSYSKSQPVSAELLTDEILGRQIAKWPITDIRVLDTTDNNYVSQVHVTAKFGDEVSEAKLLVEKHGGWKLSNAFIKIDKSQIGQKDAETLTVFGKPVDQPRYVFPGWVDVGSSSPYLSVTSKPMLLQQLAAGASVMSMSFKLSDTGEQTIRTAITDSFTACTNSNLIRPPNCPVRVNAPNFVDGTAQWGPIEGAETFKIIPLTSAMTASLIGTLTATITAQQTNGLTPTNTVTVAVSGTADLSTSPPKLTWN
;
A
#
# COMPACT_ATOMS: atom_id res chain seq x y z
N MET A 1 -16.73 77.98 -20.43
CA MET A 1 -15.46 78.47 -19.84
C MET A 1 -14.58 77.24 -19.71
N ARG A 2 -13.80 76.95 -20.77
CA ARG A 2 -12.32 77.07 -20.88
C ARG A 2 -11.61 76.02 -20.00
N ASP A 3 -11.05 74.96 -20.58
CA ASP A 3 -9.67 74.84 -21.14
C ASP A 3 -8.61 75.02 -20.04
N THR A 4 -7.57 74.23 -19.83
CA THR A 4 -6.74 73.25 -20.57
C THR A 4 -5.90 72.52 -19.48
N ASP A 5 -5.35 71.31 -19.60
CA ASP A 5 -4.24 70.92 -20.46
C ASP A 5 -4.06 69.38 -20.51
N VAL A 6 -3.64 68.94 -21.70
CA VAL A 6 -3.19 67.62 -22.13
C VAL A 6 -1.66 67.70 -22.32
N VAL A 7 -0.91 66.61 -22.18
CA VAL A 7 0.21 66.18 -23.07
C VAL A 7 0.89 64.90 -22.52
N PRO A 8 1.45 64.03 -23.39
CA PRO A 8 1.35 62.57 -23.30
C PRO A 8 2.70 61.84 -23.24
N HIS A 9 2.66 60.50 -23.15
CA HIS A 9 3.80 59.64 -23.49
C HIS A 9 3.49 58.76 -24.73
N THR A 10 4.26 59.01 -25.78
CA THR A 10 4.60 58.14 -26.92
C THR A 10 5.21 56.81 -26.43
N GLY A 11 5.17 55.64 -27.08
CA GLY A 11 5.01 55.27 -28.48
C GLY A 11 6.19 54.39 -28.89
N LYS A 12 5.92 53.13 -29.33
CA LYS A 12 6.65 52.26 -30.30
C LYS A 12 6.28 50.78 -30.02
N GLU A 13 5.43 50.10 -30.80
CA GLU A 13 5.50 49.62 -32.20
C GLU A 13 6.46 48.46 -32.47
N GLY A 14 5.87 47.40 -33.05
CA GLY A 14 6.48 46.41 -33.94
C GLY A 14 6.90 45.09 -33.29
N ALA A 15 6.62 43.91 -33.81
CA ALA A 15 5.88 43.49 -35.01
C ALA A 15 5.62 41.97 -34.91
N VAL A 16 4.55 41.52 -35.53
CA VAL A 16 4.14 40.12 -35.76
C VAL A 16 4.61 39.71 -37.17
N ALA A 17 5.19 38.52 -37.33
CA ALA A 17 5.33 37.78 -38.58
C ALA A 17 5.73 36.33 -38.21
N ASP A 18 4.86 35.33 -38.35
CA ASP A 18 4.50 34.62 -39.59
C ASP A 18 5.73 34.20 -40.41
N TRP A 19 6.07 32.90 -40.34
CA TRP A 19 6.94 32.24 -41.31
C TRP A 19 6.42 30.85 -41.61
N SER A 20 5.82 30.77 -42.79
CA SER A 20 5.44 29.58 -43.53
C SER A 20 6.54 29.26 -44.57
N GLY A 21 6.72 27.97 -44.82
CA GLY A 21 7.33 27.44 -46.06
C GLY A 21 8.85 27.30 -46.09
N GLY A 22 9.32 26.21 -46.71
CA GLY A 22 10.66 26.20 -47.30
C GLY A 22 11.45 24.90 -47.15
N GLN A 23 11.44 24.11 -48.22
CA GLN A 23 12.06 22.82 -48.42
C GLN A 23 13.53 22.93 -48.89
N PHE A 24 14.34 21.92 -48.56
CA PHE A 24 15.60 21.45 -49.20
C PHE A 24 16.88 22.30 -49.20
N GLY A 25 18.02 21.65 -48.93
CA GLY A 25 19.34 22.15 -49.37
C GLY A 25 20.55 21.53 -48.67
N VAL A 26 21.28 20.69 -49.40
CA VAL A 26 22.47 19.90 -49.07
C VAL A 26 23.73 20.73 -48.71
N GLY A 27 24.52 20.26 -47.74
CA GLY A 27 26.00 20.18 -47.87
C GLY A 27 26.89 21.09 -47.01
N GLY A 28 27.85 20.47 -46.30
CA GLY A 28 29.22 21.00 -46.18
C GLY A 28 29.82 21.26 -44.79
N GLN A 29 30.83 20.44 -44.43
CA GLN A 29 32.05 20.75 -43.63
C GLN A 29 31.89 21.07 -42.13
N SER A 30 32.78 20.72 -41.18
CA SER A 30 33.99 19.88 -41.01
C SER A 30 34.22 19.77 -39.47
N PRO A 31 34.90 18.76 -38.92
CA PRO A 31 35.01 18.58 -37.46
C PRO A 31 36.34 19.06 -36.87
N ALA A 32 36.32 19.54 -35.63
CA ALA A 32 37.46 19.65 -34.70
C ALA A 32 36.98 20.01 -33.28
N PRO A 33 37.78 19.84 -32.21
CA PRO A 33 38.83 18.85 -31.93
C PRO A 33 38.66 18.16 -30.55
N GLY A 34 39.35 17.03 -30.36
CA GLY A 34 39.21 16.12 -29.22
C GLY A 34 40.01 16.47 -27.94
N TRP A 35 39.75 15.67 -26.90
CA TRP A 35 40.50 15.61 -25.65
C TRP A 35 41.22 14.25 -25.51
N PRO A 36 42.41 14.21 -24.90
CA PRO A 36 43.36 13.11 -25.00
C PRO A 36 43.04 11.92 -24.08
N THR A 37 43.15 10.72 -24.65
CA THR A 37 43.23 9.44 -23.95
C THR A 37 44.69 9.13 -23.64
N THR A 38 45.04 8.87 -22.38
CA THR A 38 46.00 7.84 -21.92
C THR A 38 46.30 8.06 -20.44
N ASN A 39 45.97 7.09 -19.59
CA ASN A 39 46.52 6.99 -18.24
C ASN A 39 47.11 5.57 -18.08
N PRO A 40 48.44 5.39 -18.11
CA PRO A 40 49.08 4.10 -17.93
C PRO A 40 49.29 3.83 -16.45
N GLY A 41 48.57 2.85 -15.89
CA GLY A 41 48.78 2.44 -14.49
C GLY A 41 47.59 1.74 -13.87
N PHE A 42 47.21 0.56 -14.37
CA PHE A 42 46.38 -0.38 -13.62
C PHE A 42 46.93 -1.79 -13.83
N SER A 43 47.67 -2.27 -12.84
CA SER A 43 48.00 -3.68 -12.69
C SER A 43 46.81 -4.40 -12.04
N PRO A 44 46.35 -5.55 -12.53
CA PRO A 44 45.27 -6.30 -11.89
C PRO A 44 45.77 -6.94 -10.59
N SER A 45 45.12 -6.64 -9.46
CA SER A 45 45.33 -7.35 -8.20
C SER A 45 44.77 -8.78 -8.26
N PRO A 46 45.41 -9.76 -7.61
CA PRO A 46 44.90 -11.13 -7.55
C PRO A 46 43.62 -11.25 -6.73
N SER A 47 42.72 -12.11 -7.18
CA SER A 47 41.48 -12.46 -6.48
C SER A 47 41.77 -13.14 -5.13
N PRO A 48 41.04 -12.80 -4.03
CA PRO A 48 41.22 -13.47 -2.76
C PRO A 48 40.68 -14.92 -2.82
N HIS A 49 41.56 -15.88 -2.51
CA HIS A 49 41.23 -17.28 -2.29
C HIS A 49 40.45 -17.46 -0.98
N PHE A 50 39.26 -18.06 -1.07
CA PHE A 50 38.52 -18.56 0.08
C PHE A 50 38.94 -20.02 0.34
N PRO A 51 39.28 -20.41 1.58
CA PRO A 51 39.59 -21.80 1.90
C PRO A 51 38.35 -22.69 1.81
N ASP A 52 38.51 -23.83 1.14
CA ASP A 52 37.53 -24.91 1.02
C ASP A 52 37.17 -25.49 2.40
N TYR A 53 35.90 -25.37 2.78
CA TYR A 53 35.34 -26.10 3.92
C TYR A 53 34.79 -27.44 3.42
N PRO A 54 35.12 -28.57 4.08
CA PRO A 54 34.62 -29.88 3.68
C PRO A 54 33.10 -29.99 3.88
N LEU A 55 32.42 -30.43 2.82
CA LEU A 55 31.01 -30.80 2.77
C LEU A 55 30.68 -31.83 3.86
N ALA A 56 29.87 -31.41 4.82
CA ALA A 56 29.27 -32.31 5.81
C ALA A 56 28.31 -33.29 5.10
N THR A 57 28.52 -34.58 5.38
CA THR A 57 27.72 -35.72 4.95
C THR A 57 26.25 -35.59 5.36
N PRO A 58 25.28 -36.01 4.51
CA PRO A 58 23.87 -36.02 4.88
C PRO A 58 23.58 -37.07 5.97
N PRO A 59 22.71 -36.79 6.95
CA PRO A 59 22.28 -37.78 7.93
C PRO A 59 21.36 -38.85 7.27
N PRO A 60 21.31 -40.08 7.82
CA PRO A 60 20.54 -41.17 7.25
C PRO A 60 19.02 -40.92 7.29
N VAL A 61 18.38 -41.28 6.18
CA VAL A 61 16.93 -41.29 5.96
C VAL A 61 16.30 -42.36 6.85
N PHE A 62 15.51 -41.93 7.84
CA PHE A 62 14.58 -42.80 8.56
C PHE A 62 13.23 -42.83 7.85
N GLY A 63 12.73 -44.05 7.64
CA GLY A 63 11.55 -44.35 6.84
C GLY A 63 10.25 -43.73 7.34
N ALA A 64 9.38 -43.42 6.37
CA ALA A 64 8.01 -42.98 6.59
C ALA A 64 7.13 -44.14 7.11
N PRO A 65 6.30 -43.91 8.14
CA PRO A 65 5.11 -44.73 8.37
C PRO A 65 3.98 -44.27 7.44
N ALA A 66 3.26 -45.27 6.93
CA ALA A 66 2.12 -45.11 6.04
C ALA A 66 0.91 -44.42 6.70
N GLY A 67 0.22 -43.60 5.91
CA GLY A 67 -1.24 -43.44 5.90
C GLY A 67 -1.91 -42.96 7.19
N ALA A 68 -2.01 -41.63 7.37
CA ALA A 68 -3.02 -41.02 8.23
C ALA A 68 -4.17 -40.46 7.36
N PRO A 69 -5.44 -40.76 7.64
CA PRO A 69 -6.58 -40.25 6.87
C PRO A 69 -6.79 -38.73 7.12
N PRO A 70 -7.41 -38.00 6.16
CA PRO A 70 -7.49 -36.55 6.21
C PRO A 70 -8.29 -36.05 7.43
N PRO A 71 -7.86 -34.99 8.14
CA PRO A 71 -8.58 -34.50 9.30
C PRO A 71 -9.92 -33.87 8.90
N LYS A 72 -10.99 -34.47 9.41
CA LYS A 72 -12.38 -34.03 9.26
C LYS A 72 -12.61 -32.75 10.07
N ARG A 73 -12.94 -31.65 9.39
CA ARG A 73 -13.40 -30.37 10.00
C ARG A 73 -14.49 -30.63 11.03
N ARG A 74 -14.23 -30.30 12.30
CA ARG A 74 -15.27 -30.13 13.33
C ARG A 74 -15.27 -28.67 13.79
N LYS A 75 -16.17 -27.88 13.21
CA LYS A 75 -16.57 -26.58 13.74
C LYS A 75 -17.38 -26.83 15.02
N GLY A 76 -17.09 -26.03 16.06
CA GLY A 76 -17.91 -25.95 17.27
C GLY A 76 -17.46 -26.91 18.36
N MET A 77 -16.61 -26.41 19.26
CA MET A 77 -16.55 -26.69 20.71
C MET A 77 -15.14 -26.39 21.27
N VAL A 78 -14.59 -25.20 21.00
CA VAL A 78 -13.40 -24.66 21.69
C VAL A 78 -13.65 -23.26 22.25
N ILE A 79 -14.80 -22.65 21.95
CA ILE A 79 -15.17 -21.30 22.41
C ILE A 79 -15.62 -21.28 23.89
N GLY A 80 -15.94 -22.43 24.48
CA GLY A 80 -16.41 -22.51 25.87
C GLY A 80 -15.33 -22.44 26.95
N LEU A 81 -14.07 -22.77 26.65
CA LEU A 81 -13.02 -22.95 27.67
C LEU A 81 -11.97 -21.84 27.67
N VAL A 82 -11.88 -21.04 26.60
CA VAL A 82 -11.02 -19.84 26.53
C VAL A 82 -11.69 -18.63 27.22
N ALA A 83 -13.02 -18.57 27.24
CA ALA A 83 -13.77 -17.49 27.90
C ALA A 83 -13.59 -17.49 29.43
N ALA A 84 -13.45 -18.67 30.07
CA ALA A 84 -13.30 -18.76 31.52
C ALA A 84 -11.89 -18.37 32.01
N ALA A 85 -10.85 -18.60 31.20
CA ALA A 85 -9.47 -18.25 31.53
C ALA A 85 -9.16 -16.75 31.34
N VAL A 86 -9.78 -16.11 30.35
CA VAL A 86 -9.61 -14.66 30.11
C VAL A 86 -10.29 -13.83 31.20
N VAL A 87 -11.47 -14.24 31.67
CA VAL A 87 -12.18 -13.55 32.77
C VAL A 87 -11.40 -13.64 34.09
N THR A 88 -10.74 -14.76 34.37
CA THR A 88 -9.95 -14.92 35.61
C THR A 88 -8.64 -14.12 35.56
N VAL A 89 -7.97 -14.04 34.42
CA VAL A 89 -6.77 -13.19 34.25
C VAL A 89 -7.13 -11.70 34.32
N LEU A 90 -8.25 -11.27 33.73
CA LEU A 90 -8.74 -9.89 33.83
C LEU A 90 -9.16 -9.51 35.26
N ALA A 91 -9.78 -10.43 36.00
CA ALA A 91 -10.13 -10.22 37.41
C ALA A 91 -8.89 -10.13 38.31
N LEU A 92 -7.84 -10.92 38.03
CA LEU A 92 -6.58 -10.87 38.78
C LEU A 92 -5.78 -9.59 38.49
N LEU A 93 -5.79 -9.09 37.24
CA LEU A 93 -5.17 -7.82 36.88
C LEU A 93 -5.93 -6.61 37.46
N ALA A 94 -7.27 -6.66 37.49
CA ALA A 94 -8.08 -5.66 38.18
C ALA A 94 -7.85 -5.66 39.70
N ALA A 95 -7.69 -6.84 40.31
CA ALA A 95 -7.40 -6.95 41.75
C ALA A 95 -6.02 -6.40 42.13
N LEU A 96 -5.01 -6.52 41.26
CA LEU A 96 -3.67 -5.97 41.51
C LEU A 96 -3.64 -4.43 41.37
N ALA A 97 -4.46 -3.86 40.48
CA ALA A 97 -4.60 -2.41 40.32
C ALA A 97 -5.34 -1.72 41.49
N ILE A 98 -6.28 -2.42 42.13
CA ILE A 98 -7.10 -1.88 43.24
C ILE A 98 -6.28 -1.70 44.53
N VAL A 99 -5.16 -2.41 44.71
CA VAL A 99 -4.35 -2.31 45.95
C VAL A 99 -3.50 -1.04 46.00
N ILE A 100 -3.33 -0.31 44.89
CA ILE A 100 -2.48 0.91 44.84
C ILE A 100 -3.31 2.22 44.92
N THR A 101 -4.64 2.17 44.82
CA THR A 101 -5.48 3.39 44.71
C THR A 101 -6.37 3.70 45.92
N ARG A 102 -6.22 3.01 47.06
CA ARG A 102 -6.91 3.43 48.29
C ARG A 102 -6.06 4.37 49.13
N SER A 103 -6.11 5.64 48.74
CA SER A 103 -5.96 6.80 49.64
C SER A 103 -6.89 7.91 49.16
N ASP A 104 -7.94 8.20 49.94
CA ASP A 104 -8.73 9.44 50.10
C ASP A 104 -9.01 10.31 48.84
N SER A 105 -10.22 10.52 48.35
CA SER A 105 -11.33 11.32 48.94
C SER A 105 -12.33 11.55 47.77
N GLY A 106 -13.65 11.43 47.90
CA GLY A 106 -14.54 12.38 48.56
C GLY A 106 -14.89 13.58 47.66
N GLY A 107 -15.91 13.48 46.78
CA GLY A 107 -16.41 14.66 46.05
C GLY A 107 -17.35 14.36 44.87
N SER A 108 -18.66 14.44 45.11
CA SER A 108 -19.73 14.42 44.11
C SER A 108 -19.78 15.70 43.27
N GLY A 109 -19.67 15.57 41.95
CA GLY A 109 -19.98 16.65 41.00
C GLY A 109 -19.94 16.13 39.56
N ALA A 110 -20.99 16.36 38.80
CA ALA A 110 -21.03 16.08 37.37
C ALA A 110 -19.99 16.96 36.64
N GLY A 111 -18.82 16.39 36.32
CA GLY A 111 -17.71 17.08 35.65
C GLY A 111 -16.96 16.08 34.77
N GLY A 112 -16.63 16.49 33.54
CA GLY A 112 -16.06 15.60 32.51
C GLY A 112 -14.79 14.87 32.96
N ALA A 113 -14.60 13.66 32.43
CA ALA A 113 -13.48 12.76 32.74
C ALA A 113 -12.12 13.28 32.22
N GLY A 114 -11.60 14.34 32.83
CA GLY A 114 -10.20 14.74 32.71
C GLY A 114 -9.39 14.17 33.86
N GLY A 115 -8.14 13.79 33.61
CA GLY A 115 -7.24 13.33 34.67
C GLY A 115 -6.90 14.46 35.65
N GLU A 116 -6.58 14.11 36.89
CA GLU A 116 -6.13 15.06 37.94
C GLU A 116 -4.74 15.66 37.60
N SER A 117 -3.93 14.91 36.86
CA SER A 117 -2.64 15.32 36.29
C SER A 117 -2.51 14.90 34.83
N ALA A 118 -1.56 15.46 34.09
CA ALA A 118 -1.27 15.06 32.71
C ALA A 118 -0.90 13.57 32.61
N GLN A 119 -0.07 13.09 33.54
CA GLN A 119 0.27 11.67 33.72
C GLN A 119 -0.99 10.80 33.84
N ALA A 120 -1.86 11.17 34.78
CA ALA A 120 -3.04 10.38 35.10
C ALA A 120 -4.00 10.31 33.90
N ALA A 121 -4.14 11.40 33.14
CA ALA A 121 -4.95 11.41 31.92
C ALA A 121 -4.42 10.43 30.86
N VAL A 122 -3.11 10.41 30.63
CA VAL A 122 -2.49 9.49 29.64
C VAL A 122 -2.59 8.04 30.08
N VAL A 123 -2.31 7.74 31.35
CA VAL A 123 -2.42 6.37 31.88
C VAL A 123 -3.88 5.90 31.81
N ALA A 124 -4.83 6.71 32.27
CA ALA A 124 -6.24 6.34 32.25
C ALA A 124 -6.80 6.16 30.83
N TYR A 125 -6.34 6.97 29.86
CA TYR A 125 -6.63 6.75 28.44
C TYR A 125 -6.14 5.39 27.95
N LEU A 126 -4.86 5.05 28.18
CA LEU A 126 -4.28 3.78 27.73
C LEU A 126 -4.91 2.58 28.43
N GLU A 127 -5.26 2.69 29.71
CA GLU A 127 -5.99 1.65 30.43
C GLU A 127 -7.43 1.48 29.91
N ALA A 128 -8.10 2.58 29.54
CA ALA A 128 -9.42 2.50 28.90
C ALA A 128 -9.33 1.77 27.55
N LEU A 129 -8.31 2.05 26.74
CA LEU A 129 -8.03 1.29 25.52
C LEU A 129 -7.80 -0.19 25.83
N ALA A 130 -6.97 -0.50 26.83
CA ALA A 130 -6.64 -1.88 27.21
C ALA A 130 -7.86 -2.68 27.69
N ARG A 131 -8.86 -2.02 28.30
CA ARG A 131 -10.12 -2.64 28.72
C ARG A 131 -11.18 -2.75 27.61
N GLY A 132 -10.93 -2.17 26.45
CA GLY A 132 -11.91 -2.13 25.36
C GLY A 132 -13.01 -1.09 25.54
N ASP A 133 -12.79 -0.07 26.38
CA ASP A 133 -13.75 0.99 26.67
C ASP A 133 -13.46 2.24 25.82
N ALA A 134 -14.04 2.27 24.62
CA ALA A 134 -13.85 3.34 23.65
C ALA A 134 -14.46 4.65 24.14
N THR A 135 -15.60 4.58 24.82
CA THR A 135 -16.30 5.78 25.32
C THR A 135 -15.43 6.52 26.34
N THR A 136 -14.88 5.79 27.31
CA THR A 136 -13.96 6.36 28.30
C THR A 136 -12.68 6.84 27.63
N ALA A 137 -12.09 6.07 26.71
CA ALA A 137 -10.88 6.50 25.99
C ALA A 137 -11.10 7.81 25.22
N LEU A 138 -12.22 7.98 24.52
CA LEU A 138 -12.56 9.22 23.80
C LEU A 138 -12.82 10.40 24.75
N SER A 139 -13.30 10.14 25.97
CA SER A 139 -13.54 11.20 26.94
C SER A 139 -12.26 11.96 27.33
N TYR A 140 -11.10 11.30 27.22
CA TYR A 140 -9.77 11.91 27.41
C TYR A 140 -9.27 12.70 26.20
N SER A 141 -10.01 12.72 25.09
CA SER A 141 -9.69 13.56 23.93
C SER A 141 -10.19 14.99 24.12
N LYS A 142 -9.33 15.97 23.82
CA LYS A 142 -9.72 17.37 23.65
C LYS A 142 -10.39 17.58 22.30
N SER A 143 -9.80 17.09 21.23
CA SER A 143 -10.41 17.08 19.90
C SER A 143 -11.56 16.07 19.84
N GLN A 144 -12.53 16.33 18.98
CA GLN A 144 -13.60 15.38 18.66
C GLN A 144 -13.42 14.89 17.22
N PRO A 145 -13.62 13.60 16.96
CA PRO A 145 -13.57 13.09 15.59
C PRO A 145 -14.80 13.60 14.84
N VAL A 146 -14.67 13.82 13.53
CA VAL A 146 -15.84 14.18 12.70
C VAL A 146 -16.83 13.00 12.61
N SER A 147 -16.32 11.78 12.78
CA SER A 147 -17.13 10.56 12.86
C SER A 147 -16.53 9.57 13.85
N ALA A 148 -17.38 8.96 14.68
CA ALA A 148 -17.00 7.91 15.63
C ALA A 148 -17.30 6.49 15.13
N GLU A 149 -17.60 6.30 13.84
CA GLU A 149 -18.05 5.02 13.27
C GLU A 149 -17.11 3.83 13.54
N LEU A 150 -15.80 4.10 13.65
CA LEU A 150 -14.77 3.10 13.95
C LEU A 150 -14.18 3.25 15.36
N LEU A 151 -14.66 4.21 16.16
CA LEU A 151 -14.20 4.48 17.52
C LEU A 151 -15.21 3.93 18.53
N THR A 152 -15.47 2.63 18.43
CA THR A 152 -16.46 1.91 19.24
C THR A 152 -15.83 0.79 20.06
N ASP A 153 -16.49 0.38 21.14
CA ASP A 153 -16.04 -0.74 21.99
C ASP A 153 -15.89 -2.03 21.17
N GLU A 154 -16.75 -2.25 20.18
CA GLU A 154 -16.68 -3.42 19.30
C GLU A 154 -15.39 -3.43 18.48
N ILE A 155 -15.07 -2.30 17.81
CA ILE A 155 -13.86 -2.21 17.00
C ILE A 155 -12.62 -2.29 17.89
N LEU A 156 -12.58 -1.52 18.99
CA LEU A 156 -11.49 -1.55 19.95
C LEU A 156 -11.28 -2.96 20.53
N GLY A 157 -12.37 -3.69 20.83
CA GLY A 157 -12.35 -5.09 21.24
C GLY A 157 -11.65 -6.00 20.23
N ARG A 158 -11.90 -5.81 18.92
CA ARG A 158 -11.16 -6.53 17.86
C ARG A 158 -9.67 -6.15 17.83
N GLN A 159 -9.34 -4.87 18.06
CA GLN A 159 -7.96 -4.40 18.12
C GLN A 159 -7.20 -5.09 19.25
N ILE A 160 -7.70 -5.04 20.48
CA ILE A 160 -7.02 -5.60 21.65
C ILE A 160 -7.02 -7.13 21.67
N ALA A 161 -7.99 -7.78 21.01
CA ALA A 161 -7.97 -9.24 20.82
C ALA A 161 -6.82 -9.68 19.91
N LYS A 162 -6.39 -8.83 18.96
CA LYS A 162 -5.22 -9.08 18.11
C LYS A 162 -3.95 -8.64 18.79
N TRP A 163 -3.89 -7.39 19.23
CA TRP A 163 -2.75 -6.77 19.88
C TRP A 163 -3.16 -6.21 21.25
N PRO A 164 -3.06 -7.02 22.32
CA PRO A 164 -3.35 -6.58 23.68
C PRO A 164 -2.47 -5.39 24.06
N ILE A 165 -3.04 -4.46 24.82
CA ILE A 165 -2.32 -3.29 25.33
C ILE A 165 -1.82 -3.60 26.74
N THR A 166 -0.51 -3.59 26.94
CA THR A 166 0.12 -3.96 28.21
C THR A 166 1.35 -3.10 28.52
N ASP A 167 1.93 -3.27 29.70
CA ASP A 167 3.21 -2.65 30.09
C ASP A 167 3.22 -1.11 29.93
N ILE A 168 2.10 -0.47 30.30
CA ILE A 168 1.94 0.98 30.26
C ILE A 168 2.83 1.60 31.32
N ARG A 169 3.78 2.46 30.91
CA ARG A 169 4.69 3.16 31.81
C ARG A 169 4.90 4.58 31.34
N VAL A 170 4.89 5.51 32.29
CA VAL A 170 5.31 6.88 32.03
C VAL A 170 6.78 7.02 32.41
N LEU A 171 7.57 7.49 31.46
CA LEU A 171 9.03 7.61 31.56
C LEU A 171 9.41 8.96 32.18
N ASP A 172 8.86 10.04 31.64
CA ASP A 172 9.05 11.41 32.12
C ASP A 172 7.89 12.29 31.67
N THR A 173 7.78 13.47 32.27
CA THR A 173 6.86 14.51 31.82
C THR A 173 7.50 15.87 31.87
N THR A 174 7.26 16.62 30.80
CA THR A 174 7.60 18.04 30.72
C THR A 174 6.33 18.84 30.98
N ASP A 175 6.24 19.43 32.16
CA ASP A 175 5.06 20.16 32.59
C ASP A 175 5.08 21.63 32.19
N ASN A 176 3.89 22.12 31.82
CA ASN A 176 3.58 23.54 31.79
C ASN A 176 2.17 23.76 32.37
N ASN A 177 1.88 24.96 32.86
CA ASN A 177 0.62 25.31 33.55
C ASN A 177 -0.69 25.01 32.77
N TYR A 178 -0.62 24.87 31.45
CA TYR A 178 -1.75 24.69 30.54
C TYR A 178 -1.56 23.56 29.52
N VAL A 179 -0.31 23.19 29.23
CA VAL A 179 0.07 22.17 28.26
C VAL A 179 1.26 21.38 28.80
N SER A 180 1.15 20.06 28.87
CA SER A 180 2.23 19.16 29.26
C SER A 180 2.54 18.17 28.14
N GLN A 181 3.76 17.67 28.11
CA GLN A 181 4.18 16.59 27.23
C GLN A 181 4.54 15.38 28.08
N VAL A 182 3.78 14.30 27.94
CA VAL A 182 3.94 13.07 28.70
C VAL A 182 4.67 12.05 27.84
N HIS A 183 5.85 11.63 28.28
CA HIS A 183 6.62 10.60 27.60
C HIS A 183 6.22 9.22 28.13
N VAL A 184 5.56 8.44 27.28
CA VAL A 184 4.94 7.17 27.66
C VAL A 184 5.42 6.04 26.76
N THR A 185 5.53 4.84 27.34
CA THR A 185 5.71 3.60 26.61
C THR A 185 4.60 2.62 26.95
N ALA A 186 4.17 1.83 25.96
CA ALA A 186 3.23 0.73 26.12
C ALA A 186 3.46 -0.32 25.03
N LYS A 187 3.12 -1.57 25.32
CA LYS A 187 3.12 -2.66 24.34
C LYS A 187 1.77 -2.82 23.67
N PHE A 188 1.77 -2.99 22.37
CA PHE A 188 0.61 -3.33 21.54
C PHE A 188 0.89 -4.66 20.85
N GLY A 189 0.42 -5.77 21.45
CA GLY A 189 0.92 -7.09 21.08
C GLY A 189 2.42 -7.18 21.36
N ASP A 190 3.20 -7.54 20.34
CA ASP A 190 4.66 -7.65 20.45
C ASP A 190 5.39 -6.32 20.18
N GLU A 191 4.68 -5.29 19.70
CA GLU A 191 5.25 -3.99 19.35
C GLU A 191 5.37 -3.07 20.58
N VAL A 192 6.56 -2.53 20.82
CA VAL A 192 6.77 -1.49 21.85
C VAL A 192 6.53 -0.12 21.21
N SER A 193 5.56 0.63 21.75
CA SER A 193 5.26 2.00 21.33
C SER A 193 5.71 2.98 22.39
N GLU A 194 6.71 3.79 22.08
CA GLU A 194 7.18 4.91 22.89
C GLU A 194 6.88 6.23 22.19
N ALA A 195 6.19 7.14 22.87
CA ALA A 195 5.77 8.41 22.30
C ALA A 195 5.68 9.51 23.36
N LYS A 196 5.88 10.76 22.92
CA LYS A 196 5.61 11.94 23.72
C LYS A 196 4.26 12.53 23.35
N LEU A 197 3.27 12.35 24.21
CA LEU A 197 1.89 12.76 23.98
C LEU A 197 1.65 14.16 24.53
N LEU A 198 0.99 15.00 23.73
CA LEU A 198 0.59 16.35 24.13
C LEU A 198 -0.72 16.29 24.91
N VAL A 199 -0.73 16.88 26.09
CA VAL A 199 -1.87 16.91 27.02
C VAL A 199 -2.14 18.36 27.39
N GLU A 200 -3.40 18.75 27.39
CA GLU A 200 -3.85 20.13 27.59
C GLU A 200 -4.94 20.22 28.64
N LYS A 201 -4.99 21.33 29.36
CA LYS A 201 -6.01 21.58 30.38
C LYS A 201 -7.31 22.09 29.74
N HIS A 202 -8.40 21.32 29.86
CA HIS A 202 -9.73 21.66 29.35
C HIS A 202 -10.84 21.06 30.24
N GLY A 203 -11.14 21.73 31.36
CA GLY A 203 -12.01 21.18 32.42
C GLY A 203 -11.42 19.98 33.17
N GLY A 204 -10.12 19.72 32.93
CA GLY A 204 -9.32 18.57 33.39
C GLY A 204 -8.20 18.31 32.37
N TRP A 205 -7.25 17.42 32.66
CA TRP A 205 -6.19 17.09 31.71
C TRP A 205 -6.69 16.14 30.62
N LYS A 206 -6.47 16.49 29.35
CA LYS A 206 -6.91 15.73 28.17
C LYS A 206 -5.83 15.66 27.12
N LEU A 207 -5.71 14.55 26.41
CA LEU A 207 -4.84 14.46 25.24
C LEU A 207 -5.32 15.47 24.18
N SER A 208 -4.41 16.14 23.50
CA SER A 208 -4.78 17.02 22.37
C SER A 208 -5.64 16.27 21.35
N ASN A 209 -5.35 14.97 21.15
CA ASN A 209 -6.08 14.08 20.27
C ASN A 209 -5.89 12.61 20.68
N ALA A 210 -6.99 11.85 20.80
CA ALA A 210 -6.99 10.46 21.29
C ALA A 210 -7.24 9.39 20.21
N PHE A 211 -7.21 9.77 18.93
CA PHE A 211 -7.53 8.89 17.80
C PHE A 211 -6.68 9.22 16.57
N ILE A 212 -6.34 8.25 15.74
CA ILE A 212 -5.55 8.44 14.53
C ILE A 212 -6.49 8.74 13.37
N LYS A 213 -6.24 9.84 12.63
CA LYS A 213 -6.99 10.19 11.42
C LYS A 213 -6.38 9.47 10.21
N ILE A 214 -7.18 8.68 9.52
CA ILE A 214 -6.86 8.07 8.23
C ILE A 214 -7.58 8.87 7.14
N ASP A 215 -6.80 9.43 6.22
CA ASP A 215 -7.30 10.30 5.16
C ASP A 215 -6.64 9.93 3.83
N LYS A 216 -7.41 9.30 2.92
CA LYS A 216 -6.85 8.82 1.64
C LYS A 216 -6.26 9.96 0.78
N SER A 217 -6.69 11.21 0.98
CA SER A 217 -6.16 12.37 0.24
C SER A 217 -4.67 12.61 0.49
N GLN A 218 -4.16 12.22 1.66
CA GLN A 218 -2.76 12.34 2.04
C GLN A 218 -1.88 11.18 1.51
N ILE A 219 -2.48 10.13 0.92
CA ILE A 219 -1.75 9.02 0.27
C ILE A 219 -1.38 9.38 -1.18
N GLY A 220 -2.21 10.17 -1.86
CA GLY A 220 -1.92 10.72 -3.19
C GLY A 220 -1.81 9.70 -4.33
N GLN A 221 -2.33 8.48 -4.17
CA GLN A 221 -2.29 7.41 -5.18
C GLN A 221 -3.70 7.00 -5.57
N LYS A 222 -3.93 6.67 -6.85
CA LYS A 222 -5.25 6.26 -7.36
C LYS A 222 -5.78 5.00 -6.65
N ASP A 223 -4.90 4.08 -6.28
CA ASP A 223 -5.26 2.84 -5.60
C ASP A 223 -5.81 3.08 -4.18
N ALA A 224 -5.52 4.24 -3.57
CA ALA A 224 -6.09 4.63 -2.28
C ALA A 224 -7.61 4.80 -2.31
N GLU A 225 -8.21 4.95 -3.50
CA GLU A 225 -9.67 4.92 -3.68
C GLU A 225 -10.28 3.57 -3.29
N THR A 226 -9.48 2.50 -3.31
CA THR A 226 -9.91 1.17 -2.89
C THR A 226 -9.70 0.91 -1.40
N LEU A 227 -9.09 1.83 -0.66
CA LEU A 227 -8.74 1.63 0.74
C LEU A 227 -9.99 1.37 1.60
N THR A 228 -9.89 0.35 2.44
CA THR A 228 -10.85 0.05 3.50
C THR A 228 -10.16 -0.02 4.85
N VAL A 229 -10.89 0.35 5.90
CA VAL A 229 -10.48 0.25 7.30
C VAL A 229 -11.59 -0.47 8.06
N PHE A 230 -11.28 -1.60 8.70
CA PHE A 230 -12.24 -2.55 9.28
C PHE A 230 -13.37 -2.90 8.29
N GLY A 231 -13.00 -3.13 7.02
CA GLY A 231 -13.92 -3.46 5.93
C GLY A 231 -14.80 -2.31 5.43
N LYS A 232 -14.64 -1.09 5.97
CA LYS A 232 -15.40 0.09 5.53
C LYS A 232 -14.58 0.96 4.58
N PRO A 233 -15.16 1.45 3.46
CA PRO A 233 -14.45 2.32 2.52
C PRO A 233 -14.12 3.68 3.14
N VAL A 234 -12.98 4.26 2.74
CA VAL A 234 -12.50 5.57 3.23
C VAL A 234 -12.97 6.71 2.30
N ASP A 235 -14.29 6.88 2.15
CA ASP A 235 -14.86 7.97 1.33
C ASP A 235 -14.72 9.36 1.96
N GLN A 236 -14.60 9.37 3.29
CA GLN A 236 -14.33 10.52 4.15
C GLN A 236 -13.30 10.08 5.20
N PRO A 237 -12.60 11.01 5.87
CA PRO A 237 -11.64 10.65 6.90
C PRO A 237 -12.24 9.70 7.93
N ARG A 238 -11.50 8.64 8.23
CA ARG A 238 -11.85 7.66 9.25
C ARG A 238 -10.92 7.80 10.44
N TYR A 239 -11.42 7.46 11.62
CA TYR A 239 -10.68 7.63 12.87
C TYR A 239 -10.60 6.31 13.60
N VAL A 240 -9.42 5.94 14.09
CA VAL A 240 -9.18 4.66 14.77
C VAL A 240 -8.39 4.88 16.06
N PHE A 241 -8.50 3.97 17.03
CA PHE A 241 -7.58 4.01 18.17
C PHE A 241 -6.20 3.44 17.79
N PRO A 242 -5.14 3.83 18.50
CA PRO A 242 -3.84 3.20 18.36
C PRO A 242 -3.90 1.68 18.60
N GLY A 243 -3.17 0.91 17.79
CA GLY A 243 -3.05 -0.54 17.90
C GLY A 243 -3.13 -1.24 16.55
N TRP A 244 -3.59 -2.50 16.56
CA TRP A 244 -3.86 -3.25 15.34
C TRP A 244 -5.01 -2.60 14.59
N VAL A 245 -4.84 -2.34 13.29
CA VAL A 245 -5.89 -1.78 12.43
C VAL A 245 -6.05 -2.68 11.22
N ASP A 246 -7.27 -3.13 10.96
CA ASP A 246 -7.60 -3.93 9.80
C ASP A 246 -7.65 -3.02 8.57
N VAL A 247 -6.62 -3.05 7.74
CA VAL A 247 -6.56 -2.33 6.47
C VAL A 247 -6.70 -3.30 5.32
N GLY A 248 -7.47 -2.92 4.29
CA GLY A 248 -7.71 -3.77 3.14
C GLY A 248 -8.06 -2.98 1.89
N SER A 249 -8.41 -3.70 0.82
CA SER A 249 -8.91 -3.11 -0.42
C SER A 249 -10.35 -3.57 -0.68
N SER A 250 -11.18 -2.69 -1.24
CA SER A 250 -12.46 -3.02 -1.85
C SER A 250 -12.28 -3.65 -3.24
N SER A 251 -11.10 -3.52 -3.86
CA SER A 251 -10.74 -4.21 -5.09
C SER A 251 -10.24 -5.61 -4.78
N PRO A 252 -10.80 -6.67 -5.39
CA PRO A 252 -10.29 -8.03 -5.22
C PRO A 252 -8.92 -8.22 -5.86
N TYR A 253 -8.44 -7.25 -6.63
CA TYR A 253 -7.15 -7.32 -7.32
C TYR A 253 -6.00 -6.73 -6.52
N LEU A 254 -6.29 -5.95 -5.48
CA LEU A 254 -5.27 -5.28 -4.67
C LEU A 254 -5.25 -5.81 -3.23
N SER A 255 -4.07 -5.80 -2.65
CA SER A 255 -3.84 -6.01 -1.22
C SER A 255 -3.25 -4.73 -0.63
N VAL A 256 -3.64 -4.43 0.61
CA VAL A 256 -3.15 -3.26 1.35
C VAL A 256 -2.43 -3.73 2.60
N THR A 257 -1.27 -3.13 2.85
CA THR A 257 -0.51 -3.31 4.08
C THR A 257 -0.16 -1.95 4.65
N SER A 258 -0.01 -1.86 5.97
CA SER A 258 0.42 -0.63 6.64
C SER A 258 1.45 -0.92 7.71
N LYS A 259 2.25 0.09 8.07
CA LYS A 259 2.97 0.06 9.34
C LYS A 259 1.99 0.06 10.53
N PRO A 260 2.42 -0.42 11.71
CA PRO A 260 1.65 -0.29 12.95
C PRO A 260 1.17 1.14 13.19
N MET A 261 -0.11 1.31 13.55
CA MET A 261 -0.71 2.60 13.88
C MET A 261 -0.68 2.80 15.40
N LEU A 262 0.45 3.23 15.94
CA LEU A 262 0.71 3.27 17.39
C LEU A 262 0.71 4.70 17.97
N LEU A 263 1.12 4.86 19.23
CA LEU A 263 1.04 6.14 19.97
C LEU A 263 1.79 7.29 19.31
N GLN A 264 2.85 7.00 18.56
CA GLN A 264 3.59 8.03 17.83
C GLN A 264 2.71 8.79 16.83
N GLN A 265 1.63 8.18 16.35
CA GLN A 265 0.68 8.84 15.44
C GLN A 265 -0.27 9.82 16.14
N LEU A 266 -0.30 9.82 17.48
CA LEU A 266 -1.01 10.82 18.28
C LEU A 266 -0.12 12.03 18.60
N ALA A 267 1.19 11.92 18.41
CA ALA A 267 2.13 12.99 18.69
C ALA A 267 1.94 14.17 17.73
N ALA A 268 2.25 15.38 18.19
CA ALA A 268 2.17 16.57 17.37
C ALA A 268 3.07 16.46 16.13
N GLY A 269 2.51 16.72 14.95
CA GLY A 269 3.24 16.68 13.67
C GLY A 269 3.52 15.27 13.12
N ALA A 270 2.91 14.21 13.70
CA ALA A 270 3.08 12.86 13.21
C ALA A 270 2.53 12.68 11.77
N SER A 271 3.33 12.07 10.90
CA SER A 271 2.88 11.63 9.57
C SER A 271 2.25 10.24 9.70
N VAL A 272 0.96 10.14 9.38
CA VAL A 272 0.16 8.96 9.72
C VAL A 272 0.13 7.88 8.64
N MET A 273 0.68 8.12 7.45
CA MET A 273 0.42 7.22 6.31
C MET A 273 1.66 6.68 5.62
N SER A 274 1.96 5.43 5.97
CA SER A 274 2.75 4.52 5.15
C SER A 274 1.91 3.27 4.85
N MET A 275 1.00 3.41 3.88
CA MET A 275 0.26 2.29 3.31
C MET A 275 0.92 1.86 2.01
N SER A 276 1.02 0.55 1.79
CA SER A 276 1.53 -0.05 0.57
C SER A 276 0.44 -0.87 -0.09
N PHE A 277 0.16 -0.53 -1.34
CA PHE A 277 -0.74 -1.25 -2.23
C PHE A 277 0.09 -2.19 -3.09
N LYS A 278 -0.37 -3.43 -3.25
CA LYS A 278 0.26 -4.45 -4.08
C LYS A 278 -0.80 -5.25 -4.82
N LEU A 279 -0.40 -5.90 -5.90
CA LEU A 279 -1.26 -6.90 -6.53
C LEU A 279 -1.53 -8.03 -5.54
N SER A 280 -2.77 -8.47 -5.45
CA SER A 280 -3.17 -9.66 -4.70
C SER A 280 -3.00 -10.92 -5.55
N ASP A 281 -2.99 -12.09 -4.90
CA ASP A 281 -2.98 -13.39 -5.60
C ASP A 281 -4.15 -13.52 -6.60
N THR A 282 -5.34 -13.08 -6.20
CA THR A 282 -6.52 -13.03 -7.06
C THR A 282 -6.31 -12.10 -8.25
N GLY A 283 -5.70 -10.93 -8.05
CA GLY A 283 -5.34 -10.00 -9.13
C GLY A 283 -4.36 -10.60 -10.11
N GLU A 284 -3.31 -11.24 -9.61
CA GLU A 284 -2.31 -11.91 -10.44
C GLU A 284 -2.94 -13.03 -11.27
N GLN A 285 -3.71 -13.91 -10.64
CA GLN A 285 -4.36 -15.03 -11.32
C GLN A 285 -5.37 -14.54 -12.38
N THR A 286 -6.13 -13.49 -12.07
CA THR A 286 -7.11 -12.94 -13.02
C THR A 286 -6.41 -12.32 -14.24
N ILE A 287 -5.31 -11.58 -14.03
CA ILE A 287 -4.50 -11.06 -15.14
C ILE A 287 -3.95 -12.21 -15.99
N ARG A 288 -3.36 -13.24 -15.37
CA ARG A 288 -2.81 -14.40 -16.12
C ARG A 288 -3.88 -15.09 -16.95
N THR A 289 -5.08 -15.26 -16.40
CA THR A 289 -6.23 -15.82 -17.13
C THR A 289 -6.60 -14.91 -18.31
N ALA A 290 -6.72 -13.59 -18.09
CA ALA A 290 -7.02 -12.65 -19.16
C ALA A 290 -5.97 -12.64 -20.28
N ILE A 291 -4.69 -12.87 -19.97
CA ILE A 291 -3.61 -13.02 -20.96
C ILE A 291 -3.88 -14.26 -21.83
N THR A 292 -4.13 -15.42 -21.20
CA THR A 292 -4.44 -16.66 -21.91
C THR A 292 -5.71 -16.56 -22.77
N ASP A 293 -6.76 -15.91 -22.24
CA ASP A 293 -8.00 -15.68 -22.97
C ASP A 293 -7.78 -14.76 -24.18
N SER A 294 -6.98 -13.70 -24.01
CA SER A 294 -6.61 -12.80 -25.10
C SER A 294 -5.89 -13.56 -26.22
N PHE A 295 -4.99 -14.50 -25.88
CA PHE A 295 -4.27 -15.27 -26.89
C PHE A 295 -5.17 -16.28 -27.58
N THR A 296 -6.08 -16.91 -26.85
CA THR A 296 -7.09 -17.80 -27.43
C THR A 296 -7.98 -17.06 -28.43
N ALA A 297 -8.35 -15.82 -28.12
CA ALA A 297 -9.07 -14.97 -29.07
C ALA A 297 -8.24 -14.65 -30.32
N CYS A 298 -6.92 -14.43 -30.17
CA CYS A 298 -6.02 -14.22 -31.30
C CYS A 298 -5.92 -15.44 -32.22
N THR A 299 -5.81 -16.64 -31.64
CA THR A 299 -5.68 -17.88 -32.42
C THR A 299 -6.94 -18.22 -33.21
N ASN A 300 -8.10 -17.74 -32.76
CA ASN A 300 -9.38 -17.93 -33.45
C ASN A 300 -9.61 -16.94 -34.61
N SER A 301 -8.71 -15.96 -34.80
CA SER A 301 -8.82 -15.00 -35.90
C SER A 301 -8.23 -15.58 -37.19
N ASN A 302 -8.80 -15.21 -38.33
CA ASN A 302 -8.24 -15.49 -39.65
C ASN A 302 -7.45 -14.31 -40.24
N LEU A 303 -7.25 -13.24 -39.47
CA LEU A 303 -6.50 -12.06 -39.89
C LEU A 303 -5.01 -12.24 -39.58
N ILE A 304 -4.14 -11.70 -40.44
CA ILE A 304 -2.69 -11.68 -40.16
C ILE A 304 -2.32 -10.61 -39.11
N ARG A 305 -3.25 -9.68 -38.85
CA ARG A 305 -3.16 -8.62 -37.84
C ARG A 305 -4.48 -8.50 -37.07
N PRO A 306 -4.83 -9.48 -36.23
CA PRO A 306 -6.07 -9.40 -35.48
C PRO A 306 -6.09 -8.17 -34.55
N PRO A 307 -7.24 -7.49 -34.39
CA PRO A 307 -7.34 -6.36 -33.48
C PRO A 307 -7.09 -6.80 -32.04
N ASN A 308 -6.36 -5.98 -31.27
CA ASN A 308 -5.99 -6.25 -29.88
C ASN A 308 -5.24 -7.58 -29.66
N CYS A 309 -4.43 -7.99 -30.64
CA CYS A 309 -3.52 -9.12 -30.52
C CYS A 309 -2.07 -8.67 -30.49
N PRO A 310 -1.27 -9.15 -29.51
CA PRO A 310 0.12 -8.74 -29.39
C PRO A 310 1.01 -9.38 -30.45
N VAL A 311 0.59 -10.53 -31.01
CA VAL A 311 1.27 -11.16 -32.13
C VAL A 311 0.60 -10.71 -33.43
N ARG A 312 1.38 -10.04 -34.28
CA ARG A 312 0.93 -9.50 -35.57
C ARG A 312 2.02 -9.68 -36.64
N VAL A 313 1.63 -10.03 -37.86
CA VAL A 313 2.56 -10.20 -38.98
C VAL A 313 2.42 -9.05 -39.96
N ASN A 314 3.54 -8.36 -40.22
CA ASN A 314 3.64 -7.36 -41.28
C ASN A 314 4.30 -8.00 -42.51
N ALA A 315 3.49 -8.69 -43.32
CA ALA A 315 3.93 -9.33 -44.55
C ALA A 315 2.99 -8.93 -45.72
N PRO A 316 3.39 -7.98 -46.60
CA PRO A 316 2.51 -7.45 -47.64
C PRO A 316 2.15 -8.47 -48.72
N ASN A 317 2.91 -9.57 -48.81
CA ASN A 317 2.65 -10.67 -49.72
C ASN A 317 1.64 -11.69 -49.17
N PHE A 318 1.16 -11.54 -47.93
CA PHE A 318 0.16 -12.43 -47.35
C PHE A 318 -1.24 -11.91 -47.63
N VAL A 319 -2.15 -12.82 -47.95
CA VAL A 319 -3.56 -12.54 -48.19
C VAL A 319 -4.28 -12.50 -46.83
N ASP A 320 -4.77 -11.32 -46.45
CA ASP A 320 -5.52 -11.16 -45.21
C ASP A 320 -6.81 -11.99 -45.21
N GLY A 321 -7.26 -12.42 -44.03
CA GLY A 321 -8.44 -13.31 -43.89
C GLY A 321 -8.17 -14.79 -44.15
N THR A 322 -6.94 -15.17 -44.51
CA THR A 322 -6.53 -16.57 -44.76
C THR A 322 -5.64 -17.16 -43.66
N ALA A 323 -5.34 -16.39 -42.60
CA ALA A 323 -4.46 -16.83 -41.54
C ALA A 323 -5.07 -18.00 -40.75
N GLN A 324 -4.22 -18.94 -40.37
CA GLN A 324 -4.48 -19.99 -39.41
C GLN A 324 -3.36 -19.91 -38.39
N TRP A 325 -3.70 -19.45 -37.19
CA TRP A 325 -2.76 -19.32 -36.08
C TRP A 325 -2.68 -20.64 -35.32
N GLY A 326 -1.45 -21.10 -35.05
CA GLY A 326 -1.23 -22.18 -34.10
C GLY A 326 -1.22 -21.66 -32.66
N PRO A 327 -0.98 -22.55 -31.69
CA PRO A 327 -0.87 -22.18 -30.28
C PRO A 327 0.15 -21.05 -30.07
N ILE A 328 -0.21 -20.11 -29.19
CA ILE A 328 0.70 -19.05 -28.74
C ILE A 328 1.33 -19.50 -27.42
N GLU A 329 2.66 -19.60 -27.41
CA GLU A 329 3.47 -20.04 -26.27
C GLU A 329 4.12 -18.83 -25.56
N GLY A 330 4.42 -18.97 -24.27
CA GLY A 330 5.14 -17.98 -23.47
C GLY A 330 4.27 -17.13 -22.54
N ALA A 331 2.96 -17.39 -22.45
CA ALA A 331 2.02 -16.67 -21.57
C ALA A 331 2.43 -16.70 -20.09
N GLU A 332 2.90 -17.85 -19.64
CA GLU A 332 3.37 -18.11 -18.27
C GLU A 332 4.63 -17.31 -17.90
N THR A 333 5.42 -16.91 -18.90
CA THR A 333 6.68 -16.15 -18.69
C THR A 333 6.46 -14.65 -18.53
N PHE A 334 5.22 -14.17 -18.69
CA PHE A 334 4.92 -12.75 -18.55
C PHE A 334 5.26 -12.25 -17.14
N LYS A 335 6.05 -11.18 -17.12
CA LYS A 335 6.25 -10.35 -15.94
C LYS A 335 5.05 -9.42 -15.81
N ILE A 336 4.39 -9.51 -14.66
CA ILE A 336 3.32 -8.60 -14.26
C ILE A 336 3.94 -7.63 -13.27
N ILE A 337 4.05 -6.36 -13.66
CA ILE A 337 4.67 -5.30 -12.87
C ILE A 337 3.55 -4.35 -12.40
N PRO A 338 3.14 -4.40 -11.13
CA PRO A 338 2.09 -3.53 -10.62
C PRO A 338 2.50 -2.06 -10.68
N LEU A 339 1.67 -1.22 -11.28
CA LEU A 339 1.78 0.24 -11.29
C LEU A 339 0.67 0.79 -10.38
N THR A 340 0.84 0.57 -9.08
CA THR A 340 -0.18 0.82 -8.03
C THR A 340 -0.43 2.30 -7.74
N SER A 341 0.16 3.21 -8.51
CA SER A 341 -0.23 4.62 -8.50
C SER A 341 -1.35 4.91 -9.50
N ALA A 342 -1.63 4.00 -10.42
CA ALA A 342 -2.49 4.20 -11.58
C ALA A 342 -3.57 3.12 -11.76
N MET A 343 -3.84 2.25 -10.78
CA MET A 343 -4.75 1.11 -10.93
C MET A 343 -4.45 0.27 -12.18
N THR A 344 -3.16 0.10 -12.50
CA THR A 344 -2.72 -0.55 -13.74
C THR A 344 -1.60 -1.53 -13.42
N ALA A 345 -1.45 -2.60 -14.20
CA ALA A 345 -0.25 -3.43 -14.21
C ALA A 345 0.39 -3.42 -15.61
N SER A 346 1.71 -3.29 -15.68
CA SER A 346 2.47 -3.46 -16.92
C SER A 346 2.73 -4.94 -17.16
N LEU A 347 2.53 -5.37 -18.40
CA LEU A 347 2.71 -6.74 -18.86
C LEU A 347 3.88 -6.76 -19.83
N ILE A 348 4.89 -7.58 -19.55
CA ILE A 348 6.07 -7.70 -20.41
C ILE A 348 6.43 -9.18 -20.56
N GLY A 349 6.58 -9.63 -21.80
CA GLY A 349 6.90 -11.02 -22.09
C GLY A 349 7.44 -11.21 -23.50
N THR A 350 7.70 -12.47 -23.85
CA THR A 350 8.02 -12.87 -25.21
C THR A 350 7.06 -13.98 -25.60
N LEU A 351 6.50 -13.87 -26.79
CA LEU A 351 5.58 -14.86 -27.34
C LEU A 351 6.17 -15.50 -28.57
N THR A 352 5.87 -16.78 -28.73
CA THR A 352 6.13 -17.53 -29.95
C THR A 352 4.82 -18.09 -30.47
N ALA A 353 4.56 -17.90 -31.76
CA ALA A 353 3.37 -18.41 -32.42
C ALA A 353 3.70 -18.94 -33.80
N THR A 354 2.97 -19.93 -34.26
CA THR A 354 3.00 -20.37 -35.65
C THR A 354 1.84 -19.75 -36.42
N ILE A 355 2.07 -19.45 -37.70
CA ILE A 355 1.06 -18.91 -38.60
C ILE A 355 1.19 -19.56 -39.98
N THR A 356 0.08 -20.07 -40.49
CA THR A 356 -0.07 -20.52 -41.88
C THR A 356 -1.00 -19.54 -42.58
N ALA A 357 -0.58 -18.96 -43.71
CA ALA A 357 -1.40 -18.02 -44.47
C ALA A 357 -1.10 -18.12 -45.96
N GLN A 358 -2.08 -17.80 -46.81
CA GLN A 358 -1.89 -17.78 -48.25
C GLN A 358 -1.06 -16.56 -48.67
N GLN A 359 -0.14 -16.75 -49.61
CA GLN A 359 0.61 -15.70 -50.26
C GLN A 359 -0.03 -15.33 -51.60
N THR A 360 0.26 -14.13 -52.10
CA THR A 360 -0.21 -13.65 -53.42
C THR A 360 0.25 -14.52 -54.60
N ASN A 361 1.31 -15.31 -54.43
CA ASN A 361 1.80 -16.29 -55.40
C ASN A 361 1.09 -17.66 -55.32
N GLY A 362 0.10 -17.81 -54.43
CA GLY A 362 -0.68 -19.03 -54.22
C GLY A 362 -0.10 -20.03 -53.21
N LEU A 363 1.13 -19.82 -52.70
CA LEU A 363 1.73 -20.70 -51.69
C LEU A 363 1.13 -20.45 -50.29
N THR A 364 1.09 -21.49 -49.45
CA THR A 364 0.58 -21.43 -48.07
C THR A 364 1.64 -21.87 -47.06
N PRO A 365 2.74 -21.12 -46.90
CA PRO A 365 3.80 -21.51 -45.98
C PRO A 365 3.36 -21.39 -44.53
N THR A 366 3.95 -22.22 -43.68
CA THR A 366 3.85 -22.11 -42.22
C THR A 366 5.12 -21.46 -41.70
N ASN A 367 4.96 -20.38 -40.92
CA ASN A 367 6.07 -19.63 -40.33
C ASN A 367 5.95 -19.63 -38.81
N THR A 368 7.10 -19.53 -38.13
CA THR A 368 7.15 -19.26 -36.69
C THR A 368 7.54 -17.81 -36.48
N VAL A 369 6.83 -17.14 -35.58
CA VAL A 369 7.03 -15.73 -35.26
C VAL A 369 7.28 -15.63 -33.76
N THR A 370 8.41 -15.03 -33.39
CA THR A 370 8.74 -14.71 -31.99
C THR A 370 8.77 -13.20 -31.83
N VAL A 371 8.00 -12.68 -30.87
CA VAL A 371 7.86 -11.24 -30.64
C VAL A 371 8.01 -10.91 -29.15
N ALA A 372 8.74 -9.85 -28.86
CA ALA A 372 8.68 -9.21 -27.55
C ALA A 372 7.36 -8.43 -27.47
N VAL A 373 6.63 -8.62 -26.38
CA VAL A 373 5.30 -8.07 -26.18
C VAL A 373 5.30 -7.20 -24.94
N SER A 374 4.65 -6.05 -25.07
CA SER A 374 4.28 -5.22 -23.93
C SER A 374 2.79 -4.88 -23.98
N GLY A 375 2.21 -4.68 -22.81
CA GLY A 375 0.83 -4.26 -22.68
C GLY A 375 0.53 -3.78 -21.26
N THR A 376 -0.73 -3.50 -21.01
CA THR A 376 -1.23 -3.08 -19.71
C THR A 376 -2.50 -3.84 -19.35
N ALA A 377 -2.71 -4.03 -18.05
CA ALA A 377 -3.97 -4.51 -17.48
C ALA A 377 -4.58 -3.40 -16.62
N ASP A 378 -5.81 -2.99 -16.93
CA ASP A 378 -6.58 -2.02 -16.16
C ASP A 378 -7.27 -2.72 -14.97
N LEU A 379 -6.74 -2.50 -13.76
CA LEU A 379 -7.22 -3.09 -12.52
C LEU A 379 -8.47 -2.39 -11.96
N SER A 380 -8.94 -1.30 -12.59
CA SER A 380 -10.19 -0.64 -12.22
C SER A 380 -11.43 -1.32 -12.81
N THR A 381 -11.22 -2.28 -13.71
CA THR A 381 -12.28 -3.04 -14.39
C THR A 381 -12.35 -4.48 -13.88
N SER A 382 -13.53 -5.11 -13.97
CA SER A 382 -13.75 -6.49 -13.54
C SER A 382 -14.43 -7.31 -14.65
N PRO A 383 -13.73 -8.26 -15.31
CA PRO A 383 -12.30 -8.59 -15.15
C PRO A 383 -11.37 -7.47 -15.65
N PRO A 384 -10.06 -7.48 -15.29
CA PRO A 384 -9.10 -6.50 -15.77
C PRO A 384 -9.00 -6.49 -17.31
N LYS A 385 -9.13 -5.30 -17.90
CA LYS A 385 -9.06 -5.12 -19.35
C LYS A 385 -7.61 -5.03 -19.83
N LEU A 386 -7.25 -5.89 -20.79
CA LEU A 386 -5.92 -5.87 -21.40
C LEU A 386 -5.84 -4.95 -22.62
N THR A 387 -4.72 -4.24 -22.75
CA THR A 387 -4.35 -3.46 -23.93
C THR A 387 -2.92 -3.80 -24.34
N TRP A 388 -2.72 -4.19 -25.60
CA TRP A 388 -1.40 -4.55 -26.14
C TRP A 388 -0.82 -3.43 -27.01
N ASN A 389 0.51 -3.28 -27.02
CA ASN A 389 1.23 -2.23 -27.77
C ASN A 389 1.83 -2.73 -29.10
#